data_AF-A0A0Q8TDL8-F1
#
_entry.id   AF-A0A0Q8TDL8-F1
#
_cell.length_a   1.000
_cell.length_b   1.000
_cell.length_c   1.000
_cell.angle_alpha   90.00
_cell.angle_beta   90.00
_cell.angle_gamma   90.00
#
_symmetry.space_group_name_H-M   'P 1'
#
loop_
_entity.id
_entity.type
_entity.pdbx_description
1 polymer ?
#
loop_
_entity_poly.entity_id
_entity_poly.type
_entity_poly.pdbx_seq_one_letter_code
_entity_poly.pdbx_strand_id
1 'polypeptide(L)'
;MAFMAKRSVIYVFTRDENHPGRVPDQNQRQKQSMTAAVGMLVNWAAVAGRSWQPVHEREDLLIAQLGYQEGDEQAVGDDLNERCDRLGFSRQTLTDAQAEKYRSP
;
A
#
# COMPACT_ATOMS: atom_id res chain seq x y z
N MET A 1 -2.55 -31.44 -5.69
CA MET A 1 -2.86 -30.00 -5.51
C MET A 1 -1.56 -29.25 -5.74
N ALA A 2 -1.51 -28.37 -6.75
CA ALA A 2 -0.32 -27.56 -7.00
C ALA A 2 -0.13 -26.58 -5.84
N PHE A 3 1.05 -26.57 -5.24
CA PHE A 3 1.43 -25.60 -4.24
C PHE A 3 1.60 -24.25 -4.95
N MET A 4 0.60 -23.37 -4.88
CA MET A 4 0.72 -22.02 -5.41
C MET A 4 1.70 -21.23 -4.54
N ALA A 5 2.84 -20.85 -5.10
CA ALA A 5 3.85 -20.08 -4.39
C ALA A 5 3.28 -18.71 -4.01
N LYS A 6 3.50 -18.33 -2.74
CA LYS A 6 3.16 -17.00 -2.24
C LYS A 6 4.35 -16.07 -2.49
N ARG A 7 4.08 -14.90 -3.07
CA ARG A 7 5.03 -13.80 -3.18
C ARG A 7 4.70 -12.73 -2.14
N SER A 8 5.71 -12.00 -1.71
CA SER A 8 5.50 -10.78 -0.91
C SER A 8 6.41 -9.65 -1.37
N VAL A 9 5.89 -8.43 -1.36
CA VAL A 9 6.59 -7.22 -1.77
C VAL A 9 6.35 -6.14 -0.73
N ILE A 10 7.38 -5.36 -0.41
CA ILE A 10 7.27 -4.25 0.53
C ILE A 10 7.04 -2.97 -0.25
N TYR A 11 6.00 -2.23 0.13
CA TYR A 11 5.66 -0.94 -0.47
C TYR A 11 5.69 0.18 0.58
N VAL A 12 6.17 1.35 0.16
CA VAL A 12 5.94 2.62 0.84
C VAL A 12 4.75 3.29 0.18
N PHE A 13 3.80 3.73 1.01
CA PHE A 13 2.67 4.55 0.62
C PHE A 13 2.88 5.95 1.21
N THR A 14 3.02 6.93 0.33
CA THR A 14 3.11 8.35 0.71
C THR A 14 1.97 9.11 0.06
N ARG A 15 1.40 10.08 0.78
CA ARG A 15 0.36 10.91 0.21
C ARG A 15 0.95 11.81 -0.87
N ASP A 16 0.40 11.75 -2.08
CA ASP A 16 0.77 12.69 -3.14
C ASP A 16 -0.11 13.95 -3.00
N GLU A 17 0.52 15.07 -2.69
CA GLU A 17 -0.14 16.37 -2.58
C GLU A 17 -0.39 17.04 -3.94
N ASN A 18 0.27 16.56 -5.00
CA ASN A 18 0.22 17.12 -6.36
C ASN A 18 -0.60 16.28 -7.34
N HIS A 19 -1.32 15.26 -6.86
CA HIS A 19 -2.04 14.33 -7.75
C HIS A 19 -3.19 15.03 -8.50
N PRO A 20 -3.23 14.95 -9.86
CA PRO A 20 -4.16 15.73 -10.71
C PRO A 20 -5.66 15.39 -10.57
N GLY A 21 -6.05 14.46 -9.68
CA GLY A 21 -7.44 14.05 -9.44
C GLY A 21 -8.09 14.61 -8.18
N ARG A 22 -7.37 15.40 -7.36
CA ARG A 22 -7.90 15.94 -6.10
C ARG A 22 -8.51 17.33 -6.28
N VAL A 23 -9.83 17.42 -6.12
CA VAL A 23 -10.47 18.69 -5.75
C VAL A 23 -10.06 19.00 -4.31
N PRO A 24 -9.38 20.13 -4.03
CA PRO A 24 -8.93 20.44 -2.69
C PRO A 24 -10.13 20.84 -1.82
N ASP A 25 -10.75 19.86 -1.17
CA ASP A 25 -11.68 20.13 -0.07
C ASP A 25 -10.86 20.59 1.13
N GLN A 26 -10.67 21.92 1.25
CA GLN A 26 -9.80 22.56 2.24
C GLN A 26 -10.22 22.24 3.69
N ASN A 27 -11.44 21.75 3.93
CA ASN A 27 -11.95 21.43 5.26
C ASN A 27 -11.77 19.96 5.70
N GLN A 28 -11.29 19.06 4.85
CA GLN A 28 -10.98 17.66 5.22
C GLN A 28 -9.46 17.36 5.31
N ARG A 29 -8.61 18.38 5.20
CA ARG A 29 -7.15 18.20 5.07
C ARG A 29 -6.43 17.67 6.31
N GLN A 30 -7.03 17.69 7.50
CA GLN A 30 -6.26 17.51 8.75
C GLN A 30 -6.21 16.08 9.35
N LYS A 31 -6.92 15.06 8.84
CA LYS A 31 -6.89 13.72 9.49
C LYS A 31 -6.86 12.48 8.58
N GLN A 32 -6.82 12.64 7.26
CA GLN A 32 -6.97 11.50 6.33
C GLN A 32 -5.65 10.84 5.87
N SER A 33 -4.49 11.27 6.37
CA SER A 33 -3.18 10.98 5.74
C SER A 33 -2.72 9.53 5.84
N MET A 34 -2.94 8.82 6.96
CA MET A 34 -2.53 7.42 7.13
C MET A 34 -3.72 6.46 7.15
N THR A 35 -4.82 6.86 7.79
CA THR A 35 -6.03 6.03 7.94
C THR A 35 -6.61 5.59 6.60
N ALA A 36 -6.50 6.42 5.56
CA ALA A 36 -6.95 6.06 4.21
C ALA A 36 -6.08 4.97 3.56
N ALA A 37 -4.76 5.02 3.74
CA ALA A 37 -3.85 3.98 3.24
C ALA A 37 -4.08 2.64 3.97
N VAL A 38 -4.26 2.68 5.30
CA VAL A 38 -4.62 1.50 6.09
C VAL A 38 -5.96 0.92 5.61
N GLY A 39 -6.99 1.75 5.47
CA GLY A 39 -8.31 1.31 4.99
C GLY A 39 -8.25 0.68 3.60
N MET A 40 -7.43 1.23 2.70
CA MET A 40 -7.16 0.66 1.38
C MET A 40 -6.55 -0.73 1.47
N LEU A 41 -5.49 -0.91 2.26
CA LEU A 41 -4.78 -2.18 2.40
C LEU A 41 -5.62 -3.25 3.08
N VAL A 42 -6.43 -2.88 4.08
CA VAL A 42 -7.40 -3.79 4.71
C VAL A 42 -8.41 -4.30 3.69
N ASN A 43 -8.97 -3.40 2.87
CA ASN A 43 -9.93 -3.82 1.84
C ASN A 43 -9.26 -4.68 0.74
N TRP A 44 -8.05 -4.31 0.33
CA TRP A 44 -7.27 -5.07 -0.65
C TRP A 44 -6.96 -6.50 -0.16
N ALA A 45 -6.61 -6.66 1.12
CA ALA A 45 -6.32 -7.96 1.72
C ALA A 45 -7.55 -8.81 2.05
N ALA A 46 -8.76 -8.27 1.93
CA ALA A 46 -9.99 -9.06 2.09
C ALA A 46 -10.19 -10.09 0.95
N VAL A 47 -9.42 -9.96 -0.15
CA VAL A 47 -9.44 -10.89 -1.27
C VAL A 47 -8.65 -12.16 -0.94
N ALA A 48 -9.21 -13.32 -1.28
CA ALA A 48 -8.58 -14.61 -1.02
C ALA A 48 -7.16 -14.69 -1.63
N GLY A 49 -6.21 -15.23 -0.86
CA GLY A 49 -4.81 -15.35 -1.30
C GLY A 49 -3.99 -14.06 -1.17
N ARG A 50 -4.59 -12.95 -0.70
CA ARG A 50 -3.90 -11.69 -0.41
C ARG A 50 -3.77 -11.46 1.09
N SER A 51 -2.73 -10.74 1.50
CA SER A 51 -2.48 -10.39 2.91
C SER A 51 -1.64 -9.13 3.00
N TRP A 52 -1.82 -8.33 4.04
CA TRP A 52 -0.95 -7.17 4.30
C TRP A 52 -0.47 -7.17 5.75
N GLN A 53 0.71 -6.62 5.97
CA GLN A 53 1.28 -6.40 7.30
C GLN A 53 1.96 -5.03 7.35
N PRO A 54 1.63 -4.18 8.33
CA PRO A 54 2.36 -2.93 8.53
C PRO A 54 3.79 -3.24 8.99
N VAL A 55 4.76 -2.60 8.36
CA VAL A 55 6.18 -2.64 8.73
C VAL A 55 6.55 -1.40 9.52
N HIS A 56 6.07 -0.23 9.09
CA HIS A 56 6.34 1.05 9.74
C HIS A 56 5.22 2.05 9.48
N GLU A 57 4.88 2.86 10.49
CA GLU A 57 3.73 3.76 10.46
C GLU A 57 4.11 5.15 10.98
N ARG A 58 3.80 6.20 10.21
CA ARG A 58 3.90 7.63 10.56
C ARG A 58 2.70 8.40 10.04
N GLU A 59 2.55 9.66 10.44
CA GLU A 59 1.37 10.50 10.13
C GLU A 59 1.05 10.58 8.62
N ASP A 60 2.06 10.59 7.75
CA ASP A 60 1.97 10.77 6.30
C ASP A 60 2.56 9.61 5.48
N LEU A 61 3.04 8.58 6.16
CA LEU A 61 3.80 7.49 5.56
C LEU A 61 3.40 6.14 6.17
N LEU A 62 3.10 5.19 5.29
CA LEU A 62 2.83 3.80 5.65
C LEU A 62 3.77 2.89 4.86
N ILE A 63 4.58 2.08 5.53
CA ILE A 63 5.34 1.01 4.90
C ILE A 63 4.64 -0.30 5.24
N ALA A 64 4.25 -1.06 4.22
CA ALA A 64 3.57 -2.34 4.41
C ALA A 64 4.14 -3.42 3.50
N GLN A 65 4.20 -4.63 4.04
CA GLN A 65 4.49 -5.84 3.29
C GLN A 65 3.17 -6.42 2.78
N LEU A 66 3.06 -6.58 1.47
CA LEU A 66 1.89 -7.15 0.79
C LEU A 66 2.24 -8.54 0.28
N GLY A 67 1.41 -9.52 0.59
CA GLY A 67 1.51 -10.91 0.11
C GLY A 67 0.39 -11.25 -0.86
N TYR A 68 0.69 -11.99 -1.91
CA TYR A 68 -0.26 -12.44 -2.94
C TYR A 68 0.19 -13.75 -3.59
N GLN A 69 -0.70 -14.38 -4.37
CA GLN A 69 -0.38 -15.59 -5.15
C GLN A 69 0.40 -15.21 -6.42
N GLU A 70 1.45 -15.96 -6.76
CA GLU A 70 2.34 -15.64 -7.89
C GLU A 70 1.62 -15.49 -9.24
N GLY A 71 0.52 -16.22 -9.46
CA GLY A 71 -0.28 -16.14 -10.69
C GLY A 71 -1.03 -14.81 -10.88
N ASP A 72 -1.15 -14.00 -9.83
CA ASP A 72 -1.99 -12.80 -9.82
C ASP A 72 -1.19 -11.48 -9.86
N GLU A 73 0.13 -11.52 -10.07
CA GLU A 73 1.02 -10.35 -9.90
C GLU A 73 0.53 -9.12 -10.68
N GLN A 74 0.17 -9.29 -11.94
CA GLN A 74 -0.33 -8.19 -12.78
C GLN A 74 -1.65 -7.63 -12.25
N ALA A 75 -2.64 -8.50 -12.00
CA ALA A 75 -3.97 -8.08 -11.53
C ALA A 75 -3.91 -7.42 -10.13
N VAL A 76 -3.01 -7.90 -9.27
CA VAL A 76 -2.73 -7.31 -7.97
C VAL A 76 -2.09 -5.93 -8.11
N GLY A 77 -1.12 -5.80 -9.02
CA GLY A 77 -0.46 -4.53 -9.32
C GLY A 77 -1.44 -3.48 -9.83
N ASP A 78 -2.33 -3.87 -10.73
CA ASP A 78 -3.33 -3.00 -11.34
C ASP A 78 -4.40 -2.54 -10.32
N ASP A 79 -4.95 -3.46 -9.53
CA ASP A 79 -5.92 -3.13 -8.46
C ASP A 79 -5.29 -2.22 -7.38
N LEU A 80 -4.02 -2.46 -7.03
CA LEU A 80 -3.32 -1.60 -6.08
C LEU A 80 -3.06 -0.21 -6.65
N ASN A 81 -2.67 -0.11 -7.94
CA ASN A 81 -2.50 1.17 -8.63
C ASN A 81 -3.80 1.98 -8.63
N GLU A 82 -4.91 1.38 -9.09
CA GLU A 82 -6.20 2.06 -9.17
C GLU A 82 -6.62 2.64 -7.81
N ARG A 83 -6.41 1.88 -6.73
CA ARG A 83 -6.74 2.31 -5.37
C ARG A 83 -5.85 3.44 -4.89
N CYS A 84 -4.54 3.36 -5.15
CA CYS A 84 -3.59 4.41 -4.84
C CYS A 84 -3.96 5.71 -5.55
N ASP A 85 -4.23 5.65 -6.86
CA ASP A 85 -4.61 6.79 -7.68
C ASP A 85 -5.91 7.43 -7.18
N ARG A 86 -6.93 6.61 -6.89
CA ARG A 86 -8.22 7.08 -6.36
C ARG A 86 -8.09 7.82 -5.03
N LEU A 87 -7.17 7.38 -4.18
CA LEU A 87 -6.97 7.94 -2.85
C LEU A 87 -5.87 9.02 -2.82
N GLY A 88 -5.17 9.25 -3.93
CA GLY A 88 -4.07 10.20 -4.03
C GLY A 88 -2.85 9.77 -3.20
N PHE A 89 -2.49 8.50 -3.29
CA PHE A 89 -1.26 7.94 -2.72
C PHE A 89 -0.29 7.58 -3.84
N SER A 90 0.98 7.92 -3.64
CA SER A 90 2.08 7.33 -4.39
C SER A 90 2.50 6.04 -3.71
N ARG A 91 2.92 5.05 -4.50
CA ARG A 91 3.52 3.81 -3.99
C ARG A 91 4.92 3.59 -4.55
N GLN A 92 5.83 3.10 -3.73
CA GLN A 92 7.19 2.75 -4.14
C GLN A 92 7.57 1.39 -3.56
N THR A 93 8.15 0.51 -4.38
CA THR A 93 8.66 -0.78 -3.91
C THR A 93 9.97 -0.60 -3.15
N LEU A 94 10.11 -1.25 -2.01
CA LEU A 94 11.38 -1.39 -1.30
C LEU A 94 11.98 -2.77 -1.53
N THR A 95 13.31 -2.80 -1.56
CA THR A 95 14.06 -4.05 -1.36
C THR A 95 14.06 -4.43 0.11
N ASP A 96 14.28 -5.71 0.43
CA ASP A 96 14.36 -6.18 1.82
C ASP A 96 15.42 -5.41 2.62
N ALA A 97 16.58 -5.14 2.01
CA ALA A 97 17.65 -4.36 2.61
C ALA A 97 17.26 -2.91 2.94
N GLN A 98 16.34 -2.30 2.16
CA GLN A 98 15.80 -0.98 2.47
C GLN A 98 14.77 -1.06 3.60
N ALA A 99 13.90 -2.07 3.57
CA ALA A 99 12.89 -2.27 4.61
C ALA A 99 13.50 -2.51 6.00
N GLU A 100 14.65 -3.20 6.06
CA GLU A 100 15.36 -3.48 7.31
C GLU A 100 15.86 -2.21 8.02
N LYS A 101 16.16 -1.15 7.27
CA LYS A 101 16.51 0.17 7.82
C LYS A 101 15.35 0.84 8.57
N TYR A 102 14.11 0.47 8.26
CA TYR A 102 12.91 0.98 8.93
C TYR A 102 12.44 0.08 10.08
N ARG A 103 12.96 -1.15 10.18
CA ARG A 103 12.65 -2.11 11.26
C ARG A 103 13.55 -1.94 12.49
N SER A 104 14.72 -1.30 12.33
CA SER A 104 15.63 -1.01 13.43
C SER A 104 15.21 0.29 14.15
N PRO A 105 15.12 0.29 15.50
CA PRO A 105 14.67 1.44 16.30
C PRO A 105 15.62 2.64 16.27
#